data_AF-A0A2J8R034-F1
#
_entry.id   AF-A0A2J8R034-F1
#
_cell.length_a   1.000
_cell.length_b   1.000
_cell.length_c   1.000
_cell.angle_alpha   90.00
_cell.angle_beta   90.00
_cell.angle_gamma   90.00
#
_symmetry.space_group_name_H-M   'P 1'
#
loop_
_entity.id
_entity.type
_entity.pdbx_description
1 polymer ?
#
loop_
_entity_poly.entity_id
_entity_poly.type
_entity_poly.pdbx_seq_one_letter_code
_entity_poly.pdbx_strand_id
1 'polypeptide(L)'
;MESCTSAAERDGSGTNKRDKQYQAHRAFGDRRNGVISARTYFYANEAKCDSHMETFLRCIEASGRVSDDGFIAIKLTALGRPQFLLQFSEVLAKWRCFFHQMAVEQGQAGLAAMDTKLEVAVLQESVAKMGIASR
;
A
#
# COMPACT_ATOMS: atom_id res chain seq x y z
N MET A 1 -17.60 10.77 13.89
CA MET A 1 -16.48 9.88 14.23
C MET A 1 -15.21 10.69 14.11
N GLU A 2 -14.52 10.92 15.22
CA GLU A 2 -13.21 11.59 15.17
C GLU A 2 -12.23 10.67 14.43
N SER A 3 -11.61 11.20 13.37
CA SER A 3 -10.52 10.51 12.68
C SER A 3 -9.41 10.24 13.70
N CYS A 4 -9.14 8.97 13.98
CA CYS A 4 -8.00 8.55 14.78
C CYS A 4 -6.70 8.90 14.04
N THR A 5 -6.27 10.16 14.14
CA THR A 5 -4.95 10.62 13.71
C THR A 5 -3.92 9.96 14.60
N SER A 6 -2.88 9.35 14.02
CA SER A 6 -1.79 8.77 14.83
C SER A 6 -1.00 9.89 15.50
N ALA A 7 -0.29 9.59 16.59
CA ALA A 7 0.57 10.58 17.26
C ALA A 7 1.62 11.17 16.30
N ALA A 8 2.12 10.35 15.37
CA ALA A 8 3.05 10.76 14.30
C ALA A 8 2.46 11.77 13.31
N GLU A 9 1.13 11.95 13.27
CA GLU A 9 0.46 12.96 12.45
C GLU A 9 0.19 14.27 13.21
N ARG A 10 0.35 14.29 14.54
CA ARG A 10 0.13 15.49 15.37
C ARG A 10 1.37 16.40 15.43
N ASP A 11 2.56 15.84 15.28
CA ASP A 11 3.81 16.61 15.25
C ASP A 11 4.11 17.18 13.86
N GLY A 12 3.35 18.21 13.48
CA GLY A 12 3.51 18.96 12.23
C GLY A 12 4.69 19.94 12.19
N SER A 13 5.67 19.83 13.10
CA SER A 13 6.79 20.79 13.21
C SER A 13 8.08 20.35 12.48
N GLY A 14 8.06 19.25 11.73
CA GLY A 14 9.21 18.79 10.97
C GLY A 14 8.93 18.79 9.47
N THR A 15 9.80 19.43 8.69
CA THR A 15 9.92 19.45 7.23
C THR A 15 9.72 18.07 6.57
N ASN A 16 8.49 17.57 6.50
CA ASN A 16 8.16 16.30 5.86
C ASN A 16 7.56 16.59 4.49
N LYS A 17 8.41 16.60 3.46
CA LYS A 17 8.02 16.66 2.05
C LYS A 17 7.37 15.32 1.63
N ARG A 18 6.23 14.95 2.24
CA ARG A 18 5.38 13.86 1.75
C ARG A 18 4.59 14.34 0.55
N ASP A 19 4.44 13.49 -0.47
CA ASP A 19 3.63 13.85 -1.62
C ASP A 19 2.20 14.13 -1.17
N LYS A 20 1.61 15.21 -1.69
CA LYS A 20 0.27 15.68 -1.30
C LYS A 20 -0.80 14.59 -1.42
N GLN A 21 -0.66 13.68 -2.38
CA GLN A 21 -1.59 12.57 -2.60
C GLN A 21 -1.61 11.52 -1.47
N TYR A 22 -0.54 11.40 -0.68
CA TYR A 22 -0.43 10.43 0.42
C TYR A 22 -0.62 11.06 1.81
N GLN A 23 -0.94 12.35 1.87
CA GLN A 23 -1.22 13.02 3.13
C GLN A 23 -2.64 12.67 3.60
N ALA A 24 -2.72 12.01 4.76
CA ALA A 24 -3.99 11.74 5.40
C ALA A 24 -4.64 13.06 5.84
N HIS A 25 -5.93 13.21 5.56
CA HIS A 25 -6.73 14.36 6.00
C HIS A 25 -7.90 13.88 6.84
N ARG A 26 -8.44 14.75 7.71
CA ARG A 26 -9.43 14.36 8.73
C ARG A 26 -10.72 13.76 8.12
N ALA A 27 -11.08 14.15 6.90
CA ALA A 27 -12.24 13.62 6.18
C ALA A 27 -11.98 12.28 5.46
N PHE A 28 -10.75 11.77 5.46
CA PHE A 28 -10.37 10.59 4.68
C PHE A 28 -11.05 9.29 5.14
N GLY A 29 -11.45 9.21 6.41
CA GLY A 29 -12.04 8.02 7.02
C GLY A 29 -13.51 7.74 6.62
N ASP A 30 -14.24 8.76 6.17
CA ASP A 30 -15.64 8.62 5.75
C ASP A 30 -15.80 9.09 4.29
N ARG A 31 -15.83 8.13 3.37
CA ARG A 31 -15.95 8.36 1.93
C ARG A 31 -17.37 8.10 1.40
N ARG A 32 -18.38 8.17 2.26
CA ARG A 32 -19.77 7.93 1.84
C ARG A 32 -20.37 9.08 1.01
N ASN A 33 -19.76 10.27 1.04
CA ASN A 33 -20.22 11.41 0.25
C ASN A 33 -20.18 11.08 -1.25
N GLY A 34 -21.35 11.07 -1.89
CA GLY A 34 -21.51 10.80 -3.32
C GLY A 34 -21.50 9.31 -3.71
N VAL A 35 -21.53 8.38 -2.75
CA VAL A 35 -21.49 6.93 -3.01
C VAL A 35 -22.82 6.28 -2.64
N ILE A 36 -23.59 5.86 -3.64
CA ILE A 36 -24.95 5.33 -3.45
C ILE A 36 -24.97 3.81 -3.22
N SER A 37 -24.00 3.05 -3.77
CA SER A 37 -24.09 1.58 -3.81
C SER A 37 -22.92 0.80 -3.22
N ALA A 38 -21.77 1.44 -2.93
CA ALA A 38 -20.59 0.71 -2.48
C ALA A 38 -20.61 0.49 -0.96
N ARG A 39 -20.40 -0.77 -0.54
CA ARG A 39 -20.21 -1.11 0.88
C ARG A 39 -19.05 -0.30 1.47
N THR A 40 -19.31 0.34 2.61
CA THR A 40 -18.30 1.12 3.34
C THR A 40 -17.90 0.37 4.59
N TYR A 41 -16.61 0.08 4.70
CA TYR A 41 -16.02 -0.59 5.84
C TYR A 41 -15.37 0.45 6.74
N PHE A 42 -16.01 0.73 7.87
CA PHE A 42 -15.40 1.53 8.92
C PHE A 42 -14.46 0.67 9.72
N TYR A 43 -13.22 1.14 9.83
CA TYR A 43 -12.24 0.51 10.71
C TYR A 43 -12.73 0.60 12.16
N ALA A 44 -12.88 -0.55 12.81
CA ALA A 44 -13.24 -0.64 14.22
C ALA A 44 -12.05 -1.13 15.06
N ASN A 45 -11.44 -2.25 14.65
CA ASN A 45 -10.26 -2.87 15.23
C ASN A 45 -9.70 -3.92 14.25
N GLU A 46 -8.52 -4.46 14.55
CA GLU A 46 -7.90 -5.50 13.72
C GLU A 46 -8.68 -6.81 13.71
N ALA A 47 -9.31 -7.22 14.81
CA ALA A 47 -10.12 -8.45 14.84
C ALA A 47 -11.26 -8.43 13.79
N LYS A 48 -11.81 -7.25 13.49
CA LYS A 48 -12.79 -7.08 12.42
C LYS A 48 -12.16 -7.15 11.02
N CYS A 49 -10.93 -6.64 10.86
CA CYS A 49 -10.15 -6.82 9.63
C CYS A 49 -9.87 -8.31 9.38
N ASP A 50 -9.50 -9.06 10.43
CA ASP A 50 -9.25 -10.51 10.36
C ASP A 50 -10.52 -11.27 9.96
N SER A 51 -11.68 -10.92 10.55
CA SER A 51 -12.95 -11.51 10.16
C SER A 51 -13.33 -11.22 8.70
N HIS A 52 -13.05 -10.01 8.20
CA HIS A 52 -13.23 -9.71 6.78
C HIS A 52 -12.26 -10.52 5.91
N MET A 53 -11.01 -10.68 6.33
CA MET A 53 -10.01 -11.50 5.63
C MET A 53 -10.47 -12.94 5.49
N GLU A 54 -10.92 -13.58 6.58
CA GLU A 54 -11.47 -14.95 6.53
C GLU A 54 -12.65 -15.06 5.56
N THR A 55 -13.54 -14.07 5.57
CA THR A 55 -14.67 -14.01 4.64
C THR A 55 -14.18 -13.91 3.19
N PHE A 56 -13.21 -13.05 2.92
CA PHE A 56 -12.67 -12.88 1.56
C PHE A 56 -11.95 -14.13 1.07
N LEU A 57 -11.19 -14.83 1.92
CA LEU A 57 -10.57 -16.12 1.56
C LEU A 57 -11.63 -17.15 1.15
N ARG A 58 -12.71 -17.29 1.92
CA ARG A 58 -13.82 -18.18 1.57
C ARG A 58 -14.50 -17.76 0.26
N CYS A 59 -14.66 -16.47 0.01
CA CYS A 59 -15.18 -15.98 -1.26
C CYS A 59 -14.26 -16.35 -2.43
N ILE A 60 -12.94 -16.19 -2.29
CA ILE A 60 -11.94 -16.54 -3.31
C ILE A 60 -12.04 -18.03 -3.65
N GLU A 61 -12.02 -18.90 -2.63
CA GLU A 61 -12.17 -20.34 -2.82
C GLU A 61 -13.51 -20.70 -3.50
N ALA A 62 -14.61 -20.08 -3.05
CA ALA A 62 -15.92 -20.34 -3.63
C ALA A 62 -16.00 -19.91 -5.09
N SER A 63 -15.48 -18.72 -5.44
CA SER A 63 -15.47 -18.20 -6.80
C SER A 63 -14.64 -19.09 -7.73
N GLY A 64 -13.44 -19.48 -7.30
CA GLY A 64 -12.57 -20.36 -8.09
C GLY A 64 -13.09 -21.79 -8.26
N ARG A 65 -14.01 -22.25 -7.38
CA ARG A 65 -14.65 -23.57 -7.51
C ARG A 65 -15.89 -23.57 -8.42
N VAL A 66 -16.56 -22.44 -8.55
CA VAL A 66 -17.84 -22.34 -9.29
C VAL A 66 -17.62 -22.13 -10.78
N SER A 67 -16.62 -21.34 -11.16
CA SER A 67 -16.34 -21.01 -12.56
C SER A 67 -14.87 -20.62 -12.74
N ASP A 68 -14.29 -21.05 -13.86
CA ASP A 68 -12.95 -20.61 -14.27
C ASP A 68 -12.87 -19.09 -14.50
N ASP A 69 -14.01 -18.45 -14.79
CA ASP A 69 -14.15 -16.99 -15.01
C ASP A 69 -14.72 -16.26 -13.78
N GLY A 70 -14.72 -16.89 -12.61
CA GLY A 70 -15.22 -16.29 -11.37
C GLY A 70 -14.42 -15.04 -10.98
N PHE A 71 -15.11 -13.90 -10.80
CA PHE A 71 -14.46 -12.64 -10.39
C PHE A 71 -14.88 -12.21 -8.98
N ILE A 72 -13.96 -11.57 -8.25
CA ILE A 72 -14.21 -10.97 -6.95
C ILE A 72 -13.59 -9.59 -6.90
N ALA A 73 -14.31 -8.64 -6.29
CA ALA A 73 -13.79 -7.33 -5.94
C ALA A 73 -13.63 -7.21 -4.42
N ILE A 74 -12.39 -6.97 -3.95
CA ILE A 74 -12.07 -6.76 -2.53
C ILE A 74 -11.76 -5.30 -2.31
N LYS A 75 -12.41 -4.69 -1.32
CA LYS A 75 -12.11 -3.33 -0.88
C LYS A 75 -11.02 -3.37 0.19
N LEU A 76 -9.81 -2.93 -0.15
CA LEU A 76 -8.64 -2.99 0.75
C LEU A 76 -8.86 -2.29 2.10
N THR A 77 -9.69 -1.25 2.17
CA THR A 77 -10.02 -0.58 3.45
C THR A 77 -10.82 -1.46 4.42
N ALA A 78 -11.27 -2.64 4.00
CA ALA A 78 -11.85 -3.64 4.90
C ALA A 78 -10.78 -4.42 5.67
N LEU A 79 -9.53 -4.41 5.21
CA LEU A 79 -8.40 -5.16 5.76
C LEU A 79 -7.45 -4.30 6.59
N GLY A 80 -7.77 -3.03 6.82
CA GLY A 80 -6.90 -2.16 7.60
C GLY A 80 -7.41 -0.74 7.68
N ARG A 81 -6.77 0.04 8.56
CA ARG A 81 -7.09 1.45 8.75
C ARG A 81 -6.79 2.26 7.47
N PRO A 82 -7.74 3.04 6.93
CA PRO A 82 -7.53 3.80 5.69
C PRO A 82 -6.29 4.71 5.71
N GLN A 83 -6.03 5.42 6.81
CA GLN A 83 -4.87 6.31 6.95
C GLN A 83 -3.55 5.54 6.84
N PHE A 84 -3.47 4.36 7.47
CA PHE A 84 -2.30 3.50 7.39
C PHE A 84 -2.10 2.99 5.95
N LEU A 85 -3.17 2.54 5.29
CA LEU A 85 -3.09 2.09 3.89
C LEU A 85 -2.62 3.20 2.93
N LEU A 86 -3.00 4.46 3.19
CA LEU A 86 -2.53 5.60 2.41
C LEU A 86 -1.02 5.82 2.58
N GLN A 87 -0.54 5.80 3.83
CA GLN A 87 0.89 5.94 4.14
C GLN A 87 1.69 4.75 3.57
N PHE A 88 1.15 3.54 3.68
CA PHE A 88 1.75 2.35 3.08
C PHE A 88 1.85 2.47 1.55
N SER A 89 0.85 3.09 0.91
CA SER A 89 0.89 3.36 -0.54
C SER A 89 2.06 4.27 -0.93
N GLU A 90 2.42 5.25 -0.09
CA GLU A 90 3.61 6.10 -0.32
C GLU A 90 4.89 5.27 -0.28
N VAL A 91 5.01 4.38 0.71
CA VAL A 91 6.18 3.49 0.85
C VAL A 91 6.31 2.58 -0.37
N LEU A 92 5.20 1.97 -0.82
CA LEU A 92 5.18 1.12 -2.00
C LEU A 92 5.59 1.88 -3.26
N ALA A 93 5.11 3.11 -3.45
CA ALA A 93 5.47 3.93 -4.60
C ALA A 93 6.97 4.25 -4.59
N LYS A 94 7.51 4.68 -3.44
CA LYS A 94 8.95 4.96 -3.28
C LYS A 94 9.81 3.72 -3.50
N TRP A 95 9.38 2.57 -2.99
CA TRP A 95 10.07 1.30 -3.24
C TRP A 95 10.07 0.91 -4.72
N ARG A 96 8.95 1.06 -5.42
CA ARG A 96 8.89 0.81 -6.86
C ARG A 96 9.84 1.72 -7.63
N CYS A 97 9.85 3.02 -7.32
CA CYS A 97 10.78 3.97 -7.94
C CYS A 97 12.25 3.61 -7.65
N PHE A 98 12.56 3.23 -6.40
CA PHE A 98 13.89 2.80 -6.01
C PHE A 98 14.36 1.58 -6.82
N PHE A 99 13.58 0.49 -6.84
CA PHE A 99 13.97 -0.71 -7.57
C PHE A 99 14.00 -0.51 -9.08
N HIS A 100 13.15 0.38 -9.62
CA HIS A 100 13.22 0.78 -11.02
C HIS A 100 14.54 1.51 -11.33
N GLN A 101 14.96 2.43 -10.45
CA GLN A 101 16.25 3.11 -10.60
C GLN A 101 17.42 2.13 -10.56
N MET A 102 17.40 1.16 -9.64
CA MET A 102 18.43 0.10 -9.56
C MET A 102 18.44 -0.78 -10.82
N ALA A 103 17.28 -1.06 -11.40
CA ALA A 103 17.18 -1.78 -12.66
C ALA A 103 17.80 -1.01 -13.83
N VAL A 104 17.54 0.29 -13.91
CA VAL A 104 18.14 1.16 -14.92
C VAL A 104 19.67 1.18 -14.79
N GLU A 105 20.20 1.25 -13.56
CA GLU A 105 21.64 1.19 -13.30
C GLU A 105 22.29 -0.12 -13.76
N GLN A 106 21.56 -1.24 -13.67
CA GLN A 106 22.01 -2.55 -14.14
C GLN A 106 21.72 -2.81 -15.63
N GLY A 107 21.32 -1.78 -16.39
CA GLY A 107 21.03 -1.92 -17.82
C GLY A 107 19.74 -2.66 -18.14
N GLN A 108 18.84 -2.82 -17.17
CA GLN A 108 17.53 -3.47 -17.31
C GLN A 108 16.39 -2.48 -17.54
N ALA A 109 16.71 -1.30 -18.08
CA ALA A 109 15.72 -0.29 -18.41
C ALA A 109 14.68 -0.82 -19.40
N GLY A 110 13.40 -0.52 -19.15
CA GLY A 110 12.29 -0.87 -20.05
C GLY A 110 11.73 -2.28 -19.91
N LEU A 111 12.31 -3.15 -19.06
CA LEU A 111 11.69 -4.43 -18.71
C LEU A 111 10.45 -4.22 -17.82
N ALA A 112 9.49 -5.14 -17.90
CA ALA A 112 8.40 -5.16 -16.94
C ALA A 112 8.94 -5.49 -15.54
N ALA A 113 8.23 -5.02 -14.50
CA ALA A 113 8.68 -5.21 -13.12
C ALA A 113 8.89 -6.68 -12.73
N MET A 114 8.11 -7.60 -13.31
CA MET A 114 8.24 -9.05 -13.06
C MET A 114 9.43 -9.69 -13.80
N ASP A 115 9.89 -9.06 -14.87
CA ASP A 115 11.01 -9.55 -15.70
C ASP A 115 12.36 -8.97 -15.25
N THR A 116 12.31 -7.96 -14.39
CA THR A 116 13.50 -7.30 -13.83
C THR A 116 14.18 -8.22 -12.82
N LYS A 117 15.47 -8.52 -13.04
CA LYS A 117 16.29 -9.35 -12.15
C LYS A 117 17.54 -8.59 -11.74
N LEU A 118 17.58 -8.14 -10.50
CA LEU A 118 18.73 -7.41 -9.97
C LEU A 118 19.78 -8.37 -9.43
N GLU A 119 21.01 -8.19 -9.87
CA GLU A 119 22.17 -8.85 -9.26
C GLU A 119 22.43 -8.26 -7.88
N VAL A 120 22.48 -9.14 -6.87
CA VAL A 120 22.57 -8.75 -5.46
C VAL A 120 23.86 -8.01 -5.16
N ALA A 121 24.99 -8.44 -5.74
CA ALA A 121 26.29 -7.80 -5.53
C ALA A 121 26.31 -6.35 -6.03
N VAL A 122 25.75 -6.11 -7.22
CA VAL A 122 25.66 -4.76 -7.80
C VAL A 122 24.68 -3.90 -7.02
N LEU A 123 23.57 -4.47 -6.56
CA LEU A 123 22.63 -3.77 -5.69
C LEU A 123 23.28 -3.35 -4.37
N GLN A 124 24.06 -4.22 -3.73
CA GLN A 124 24.79 -3.90 -2.50
C GLN A 124 25.78 -2.75 -2.72
N GLU A 125 26.50 -2.76 -3.84
CA GLU A 125 27.41 -1.67 -4.21
C GLU A 125 26.66 -0.35 -4.42
N SER A 126 25.56 -0.34 -5.19
CA SER A 126 24.72 0.85 -5.38
C SER A 126 24.17 1.38 -4.06
N VAL A 127 23.69 0.50 -3.18
CA VAL A 127 23.15 0.88 -1.86
C VAL A 127 24.24 1.46 -0.95
N ALA A 128 25.45 0.89 -0.96
CA ALA A 128 26.61 1.42 -0.25
C ALA A 128 27.03 2.79 -0.81
N LYS A 129 27.05 2.94 -2.14
CA LYS A 129 27.37 4.21 -2.83
C LYS A 129 26.37 5.31 -2.52
N MET A 130 25.09 4.96 -2.36
CA MET A 130 24.03 5.89 -1.92
C MET A 130 24.11 6.25 -0.42
N GLY A 131 25.02 5.65 0.34
CA GLY A 131 25.15 5.87 1.78
C GLY A 131 23.98 5.32 2.61
N ILE A 132 23.18 4.43 2.02
CA ILE A 132 22.01 3.82 2.68
C ILE A 132 22.47 2.66 3.58
N ALA A 133 23.47 1.90 3.15
CA ALA A 133 24.13 0.92 4.00
C ALA A 133 25.22 1.65 4.82
N SER A 134 24.91 1.97 6.08
CA SER A 134 25.97 2.20 7.08
C SER A 134 26.56 0.84 7.46
N ARG A 135 27.88 0.83 7.72
CA ARG A 135 28.66 -0.33 8.18
C ARG A 135 28.01 -1.06 9.34
#